data_AF-A0A2W6QA03-F1
#
_entry.id   AF-A0A2W6QA03-F1
#
_cell.length_a   1.000
_cell.length_b   1.000
_cell.length_c   1.000
_cell.angle_alpha   90.00
_cell.angle_beta   90.00
_cell.angle_gamma   90.00
#
_symmetry.space_group_name_H-M   'P 1'
#
loop_
_entity.id
_entity.type
_entity.pdbx_description
1 polymer ?
#
loop_
_entity_poly.entity_id
_entity_poly.type
_entity_poly.pdbx_seq_one_letter_code
_entity_poly.pdbx_strand_id
1 'polypeptide(L)'
;MSDKAELIFALIVGLCGISSLLYFAHACFYALFMNIREKIRGLSSKLVPCNVCGHEVSKTAIICPSCGESFGRDNTSSIAESMFAMFVLGVFTSALAVYLIIVMFEPAQELYLLFTSK
;
A
#
# COMPACT_ATOMS: atom_id res chain seq x y z
N MET A 1 38.80 -2.72 13.33
CA MET A 1 37.60 -2.59 14.19
C MET A 1 36.57 -1.65 13.57
N SER A 2 36.98 -0.57 12.88
CA SER A 2 36.06 0.33 12.13
C SER A 2 35.21 -0.42 11.10
N ASP A 3 35.85 -1.25 10.26
CA ASP A 3 35.19 -1.92 9.13
C ASP A 3 34.06 -2.87 9.54
N LYS A 4 34.20 -3.55 10.69
CA LYS A 4 33.16 -4.43 11.22
C LYS A 4 31.96 -3.65 11.76
N ALA A 5 32.21 -2.50 12.39
CA ALA A 5 31.15 -1.65 12.91
C ALA A 5 30.35 -1.01 11.77
N GLU A 6 31.01 -0.60 10.69
CA GLU A 6 30.36 -0.07 9.48
C GLU A 6 29.48 -1.12 8.81
N LEU A 7 29.95 -2.37 8.70
CA LEU A 7 29.16 -3.47 8.14
C LEU A 7 27.94 -3.83 9.00
N ILE A 8 28.09 -3.89 10.32
CA ILE A 8 26.98 -4.12 11.26
C ILE A 8 25.94 -3.00 11.14
N PHE A 9 26.39 -1.74 11.07
CA PHE A 9 25.50 -0.60 10.91
C PHE A 9 24.72 -0.66 9.58
N ALA A 10 25.40 -0.99 8.47
CA ALA A 10 24.76 -1.16 7.16
C ALA A 10 23.70 -2.28 7.16
N LEU A 11 23.98 -3.40 7.82
CA LEU A 11 23.02 -4.51 7.96
C LEU A 11 21.76 -4.09 8.73
N ILE A 12 21.92 -3.37 9.84
CA ILE A 12 20.78 -2.89 10.65
C ILE A 12 19.91 -1.94 9.83
N VAL A 13 20.52 -0.94 9.19
CA VAL A 13 19.79 0.02 8.35
C VAL A 13 19.09 -0.69 7.19
N GLY A 14 19.76 -1.64 6.54
CA GLY A 14 19.20 -2.45 5.46
C GLY A 14 18.00 -3.27 5.91
N LEU A 15 18.09 -3.97 7.05
CA LEU A 15 17.00 -4.75 7.61
C LEU A 15 15.79 -3.89 8.01
N CYS A 16 16.03 -2.71 8.59
CA CYS A 16 14.97 -1.75 8.88
C CYS A 16 14.26 -1.30 7.60
N GLY A 17 15.02 -0.93 6.56
CA GLY A 17 14.47 -0.51 5.27
C GLY A 17 13.63 -1.60 4.60
N ILE A 18 14.13 -2.85 4.56
CA ILE A 18 13.41 -4.01 4.02
C ILE A 18 12.12 -4.26 4.81
N SER A 19 12.18 -4.19 6.14
CA SER A 19 10.99 -4.38 6.99
C SER A 19 9.90 -3.34 6.71
N SER A 20 10.28 -2.07 6.53
CA SER A 20 9.34 -1.00 6.15
C SER A 20 8.71 -1.23 4.78
N LEU A 21 9.49 -1.71 3.80
CA LEU A 21 8.97 -2.02 2.46
C LEU A 21 7.98 -3.19 2.47
N LEU A 22 8.29 -4.25 3.24
CA LEU A 22 7.39 -5.39 3.40
C LEU A 22 6.08 -5.00 4.10
N TYR A 23 6.17 -4.16 5.13
CA TYR A 23 4.98 -3.62 5.80
C TYR A 23 4.11 -2.81 4.84
N PHE A 24 4.73 -1.95 4.02
CA PHE A 24 4.02 -1.16 3.03
C PHE A 24 3.35 -2.03 1.96
N ALA A 25 4.06 -3.04 1.43
CA ALA A 25 3.50 -3.99 0.48
C ALA A 25 2.27 -4.72 1.08
N HIS A 26 2.37 -5.17 2.33
CA HIS A 26 1.25 -5.80 3.03
C HIS A 26 0.07 -4.84 3.20
N ALA A 27 0.32 -3.57 3.53
CA ALA A 27 -0.73 -2.55 3.63
C ALA A 27 -1.44 -2.32 2.27
N CYS A 28 -0.71 -2.31 1.15
CA CYS A 28 -1.30 -2.20 -0.19
C CYS A 28 -2.21 -3.40 -0.50
N PHE A 29 -1.78 -4.63 -0.21
CA PHE A 29 -2.61 -5.81 -0.42
C PHE A 29 -3.82 -5.87 0.52
N TYR A 30 -3.67 -5.41 1.76
CA TYR A 30 -4.78 -5.30 2.70
C TYR A 30 -5.83 -4.28 2.22
N ALA A 31 -5.40 -3.11 1.76
CA ALA A 31 -6.28 -2.10 1.18
C ALA A 31 -6.99 -2.61 -0.07
N LEU A 32 -6.27 -3.31 -0.96
CA LEU A 32 -6.85 -3.98 -2.12
C LEU A 32 -7.96 -4.96 -1.69
N PHE A 33 -7.68 -5.81 -0.71
CA PHE A 33 -8.64 -6.80 -0.23
C PHE A 33 -9.89 -6.14 0.39
N MET A 34 -9.72 -5.07 1.14
CA MET A 34 -10.83 -4.30 1.69
C MET A 34 -11.70 -3.67 0.60
N ASN A 35 -11.09 -3.06 -0.42
CA ASN A 35 -11.82 -2.52 -1.57
C ASN A 35 -12.60 -3.61 -2.32
N ILE A 36 -12.01 -4.79 -2.53
CA ILE A 36 -12.70 -5.93 -3.15
C ILE A 36 -13.90 -6.34 -2.29
N ARG A 37 -13.70 -6.46 -0.98
CA ARG A 37 -14.72 -6.89 -0.03
C ARG A 37 -15.90 -5.92 0.05
N GLU A 38 -15.65 -4.61 0.04
CA GLU A 38 -16.69 -3.59 0.02
C GLU A 38 -17.53 -3.64 -1.26
N LYS A 39 -16.86 -3.87 -2.40
CA LYS A 39 -17.51 -4.00 -3.70
C LYS A 39 -18.36 -5.28 -3.80
N ILE A 40 -17.84 -6.42 -3.34
CA ILE A 40 -18.58 -7.70 -3.32
C ILE A 40 -19.79 -7.63 -2.38
N ARG A 41 -19.67 -6.96 -1.23
CA ARG A 41 -20.79 -6.82 -0.28
C ARG A 41 -21.87 -5.85 -0.74
N GLY A 42 -21.73 -5.21 -1.91
CA GLY A 42 -22.69 -4.25 -2.42
C GLY A 42 -22.77 -2.96 -1.58
N LEU A 43 -21.85 -2.72 -0.64
CA LEU A 43 -21.88 -1.49 0.18
C LEU A 43 -21.58 -0.23 -0.65
N SER A 44 -21.00 -0.38 -1.85
CA SER A 44 -20.74 0.71 -2.77
C SER A 44 -22.00 1.26 -3.45
N SER A 45 -23.15 0.58 -3.38
CA SER A 45 -24.43 1.07 -3.92
C SER A 45 -25.29 1.74 -2.85
N LYS A 46 -24.71 2.15 -1.71
CA LYS A 46 -25.44 2.91 -0.71
C LYS A 46 -25.92 4.21 -1.34
N LEU A 47 -27.24 4.29 -1.51
CA LEU A 47 -27.95 5.51 -1.81
C LEU A 47 -27.75 6.46 -0.63
N VAL A 48 -27.35 7.68 -0.90
CA VAL A 48 -27.24 8.76 0.06
C VAL A 48 -28.31 9.81 -0.26
N PRO A 49 -28.98 10.39 0.74
CA PRO A 49 -29.96 11.44 0.48
C PRO A 49 -29.26 12.70 -0.02
N CYS A 50 -29.82 13.34 -1.04
CA CYS A 50 -29.37 14.65 -1.48
C CYS A 50 -29.59 15.69 -0.38
N ASN A 51 -28.56 16.48 -0.03
CA ASN A 51 -28.64 17.51 1.00
C ASN A 51 -29.65 18.64 0.69
N VAL A 52 -30.02 18.81 -0.59
CA VAL A 52 -30.92 19.88 -1.03
C VAL A 52 -32.37 19.40 -1.12
N CYS A 53 -32.62 18.27 -1.78
CA CYS A 53 -33.99 17.80 -2.05
C CYS A 53 -34.39 16.52 -1.28
N GLY A 54 -33.47 15.89 -0.56
CA GLY A 54 -33.73 14.66 0.19
C GLY A 54 -33.89 13.41 -0.68
N HIS A 55 -33.81 13.50 -2.01
CA HIS A 55 -33.92 12.33 -2.90
C HIS A 55 -32.70 11.41 -2.76
N GLU A 56 -32.96 10.11 -2.74
CA GLU A 56 -31.91 9.08 -2.64
C GLU A 56 -31.13 8.99 -3.96
N VAL A 57 -29.83 9.25 -3.90
CA VAL A 57 -28.92 9.22 -5.05
C VAL A 57 -27.73 8.31 -4.79
N SER A 58 -27.13 7.75 -5.85
CA SER A 58 -25.90 6.98 -5.70
C SER A 58 -24.80 7.86 -5.10
N LYS A 59 -24.00 7.32 -4.17
CA LYS A 59 -22.80 7.99 -3.65
C LYS A 59 -21.80 8.39 -4.75
N THR A 60 -21.87 7.76 -5.91
CA THR A 60 -21.06 8.07 -7.10
C THR A 60 -21.72 9.05 -8.07
N ALA A 61 -22.96 9.51 -7.80
CA ALA A 61 -23.66 10.43 -8.66
C ALA A 61 -23.01 11.82 -8.62
N ILE A 62 -22.66 12.35 -9.78
CA ILE A 62 -22.06 13.69 -9.91
C ILE A 62 -23.15 14.78 -9.79
N ILE A 63 -24.37 14.46 -10.20
CA ILE A 63 -25.51 15.38 -10.25
C ILE A 63 -26.76 14.64 -9.72
N CYS A 64 -27.57 15.32 -8.91
CA CYS A 64 -28.86 14.81 -8.47
C CYS A 64 -29.87 14.83 -9.63
N PRO A 65 -30.51 13.70 -9.99
CA PRO A 65 -31.48 13.65 -11.09
C PRO A 65 -32.81 14.36 -10.75
N SER A 66 -33.11 14.59 -9.47
CA SER A 66 -34.36 15.24 -9.05
C SER A 66 -34.26 16.76 -8.97
N CYS A 67 -33.18 17.32 -8.42
CA CYS A 67 -33.05 18.77 -8.23
C CYS A 67 -31.94 19.42 -9.05
N GLY A 68 -31.11 18.65 -9.75
CA GLY A 68 -30.00 19.18 -10.56
C GLY A 68 -28.79 19.64 -9.76
N GLU A 69 -28.78 19.49 -8.42
CA GLU A 69 -27.64 19.85 -7.58
C GLU A 69 -26.41 19.02 -7.95
N SER A 70 -25.27 19.67 -8.18
CA SER A 70 -24.00 18.99 -8.41
C SER A 70 -23.31 18.68 -7.08
N PHE A 71 -22.93 17.43 -6.85
CA PHE A 71 -22.29 17.03 -5.59
C PHE A 71 -20.82 17.45 -5.47
N GLY A 72 -20.26 18.09 -6.50
CA GLY A 72 -18.83 18.32 -6.61
C GLY A 72 -18.11 16.98 -6.84
N ARG A 73 -17.29 16.89 -7.89
CA ARG A 73 -16.42 15.73 -8.01
C ARG A 73 -15.26 15.96 -7.06
N ASP A 74 -15.30 15.31 -5.90
CA ASP A 74 -14.17 15.20 -5.00
C ASP A 74 -13.08 14.44 -5.76
N ASN A 75 -12.25 15.16 -6.53
CA ASN A 75 -11.13 14.60 -7.28
C ASN A 75 -10.01 14.06 -6.35
N THR A 76 -10.29 13.94 -5.05
CA THR A 76 -9.39 13.49 -3.99
C THR A 76 -9.46 11.97 -3.76
N SER A 77 -10.23 11.22 -4.54
CA SER A 77 -10.14 9.76 -4.66
C SER A 77 -8.88 9.40 -5.45
N SER A 78 -7.70 9.46 -4.83
CA SER A 78 -7.16 8.42 -3.93
C SER A 78 -6.69 7.23 -4.77
N ILE A 79 -5.37 7.14 -4.96
CA ILE A 79 -4.70 5.95 -5.53
C ILE A 79 -5.15 4.69 -4.76
N ALA A 80 -5.59 4.85 -3.50
CA ALA A 80 -6.15 3.78 -2.68
C ALA A 80 -7.56 3.31 -3.10
N GLU A 81 -8.33 4.04 -3.91
CA GLU A 81 -9.60 3.55 -4.48
C GLU A 81 -9.38 2.74 -5.77
N SER A 82 -8.23 2.92 -6.43
CA SER A 82 -7.87 2.13 -7.60
C SER A 82 -7.31 0.76 -7.19
N MET A 83 -8.18 -0.26 -7.28
CA MET A 83 -7.83 -1.66 -7.03
C MET A 83 -6.64 -2.10 -7.90
N PHE A 84 -6.60 -1.64 -9.16
CA PHE A 84 -5.50 -1.94 -10.07
C PHE A 84 -4.18 -1.28 -9.64
N ALA A 85 -4.21 -0.01 -9.22
CA ALA A 85 -3.01 0.70 -8.79
C ALA A 85 -2.41 0.08 -7.52
N MET A 86 -3.25 -0.28 -6.54
CA MET A 86 -2.81 -0.93 -5.30
C MET A 86 -2.21 -2.32 -5.55
N PHE A 87 -2.77 -3.08 -6.50
CA PHE A 87 -2.22 -4.37 -6.91
C PHE A 87 -0.83 -4.20 -7.53
N VAL A 88 -0.70 -3.32 -8.53
CA VAL A 88 0.58 -3.07 -9.21
C VAL A 88 1.62 -2.58 -8.20
N LEU A 89 1.29 -1.58 -7.38
CA LEU A 89 2.19 -1.04 -6.36
C LEU A 89 2.63 -2.10 -5.34
N GLY A 90 1.70 -2.95 -4.87
CA GLY A 90 2.01 -4.07 -3.96
C GLY A 90 2.97 -5.08 -4.59
N VAL A 91 2.77 -5.45 -5.86
CA VAL A 91 3.66 -6.39 -6.59
C VAL A 91 5.05 -5.77 -6.79
N PHE A 92 5.12 -4.52 -7.24
CA PHE A 92 6.41 -3.84 -7.43
C PHE A 92 7.20 -3.69 -6.12
N THR A 93 6.54 -3.28 -5.04
CA THR A 93 7.19 -3.09 -3.74
C THR A 93 7.63 -4.40 -3.10
N SER A 94 6.85 -5.47 -3.24
CA SER A 94 7.25 -6.81 -2.80
C SER A 94 8.42 -7.37 -3.61
N ALA A 95 8.42 -7.22 -4.94
CA ALA A 95 9.55 -7.60 -5.79
C ALA A 95 10.83 -6.84 -5.42
N LEU A 96 10.71 -5.53 -5.18
CA LEU A 96 11.82 -4.71 -4.71
C LEU A 96 12.36 -5.18 -3.36
N ALA A 97 11.48 -5.49 -2.41
CA ALA A 97 11.89 -6.00 -1.10
C ALA A 97 12.64 -7.34 -1.23
N VAL A 98 12.15 -8.27 -2.06
CA VAL A 98 12.83 -9.55 -2.34
C VAL A 98 14.19 -9.32 -2.99
N TYR A 99 14.27 -8.43 -3.99
CA TYR A 99 15.54 -8.08 -4.62
C TYR A 99 16.55 -7.54 -3.61
N LEU A 100 16.14 -6.63 -2.73
CA LEU A 100 17.01 -6.08 -1.69
C LEU A 100 17.44 -7.14 -0.67
N ILE A 101 16.58 -8.10 -0.32
CA ILE A 101 16.96 -9.24 0.53
C ILE A 101 18.08 -10.06 -0.13
N ILE A 102 17.97 -10.34 -1.43
CA ILE A 102 18.99 -11.09 -2.18
C ILE A 102 20.31 -10.32 -2.20
N VAL A 103 20.28 -9.02 -2.50
CA VAL A 103 21.49 -8.17 -2.53
C VAL A 103 22.14 -8.06 -1.14
N MET A 104 21.33 -7.97 -0.08
CA MET A 104 21.82 -7.89 1.29
C MET A 104 22.39 -9.22 1.82
N PHE A 105 22.10 -10.35 1.17
CA PHE A 105 22.56 -11.67 1.60
C PHE A 105 24.08 -11.85 1.42
N GLU A 106 24.65 -11.27 0.37
CA GLU A 106 26.06 -11.40 0.02
C GLU A 106 27.02 -10.86 1.11
N PRO A 107 26.88 -9.60 1.59
CA PRO A 107 27.72 -9.08 2.67
C PRO A 107 27.44 -9.73 4.04
N ALA A 108 26.25 -10.28 4.26
CA ALA A 108 25.89 -10.96 5.51
C ALA A 108 26.66 -12.29 5.68
N GLN A 109 26.91 -13.00 4.58
CA GLN A 109 27.60 -14.27 4.60
C GLN A 109 29.10 -14.12 4.95
N GLU A 110 29.75 -13.05 4.46
CA GLU A 110 31.14 -12.75 4.80
C GLU A 110 31.32 -12.46 6.30
N LEU A 111 30.37 -11.73 6.90
CA LEU A 111 30.39 -11.44 8.33
C LEU A 111 30.21 -12.71 9.16
N TYR A 112 29.32 -13.63 8.75
CA TYR A 112 29.10 -14.89 9.45
C TYR A 112 30.35 -15.76 9.49
N LEU A 113 31.06 -15.90 8.37
CA LEU A 113 32.32 -16.67 8.30
C LEU A 113 33.42 -16.04 9.18
N LEU A 114 33.49 -14.70 9.25
CA LEU A 114 34.41 -14.00 10.14
C LEU A 114 34.12 -14.19 11.64
N PHE A 115 32.87 -14.47 12.01
CA PHE A 115 32.49 -14.74 13.40
C PHE A 115 32.62 -16.21 13.81
N THR A 116 32.50 -17.15 12.86
CA THR A 116 32.62 -18.60 13.12
C THR A 116 34.04 -19.14 12.97
N SER A 117 34.94 -18.41 12.30
CA SER A 117 36.36 -18.73 12.14
C SER A 117 37.21 -18.59 13.43
N LYS A 118 36.61 -18.51 14.62
CA LYS A 118 37.30 -18.23 15.87
C LYS A 118 37.26 -19.41 16.84
#